data_AF-D8MAJ9-F1
#
_entry.id   AF-D8MAJ9-F1
#
_cell.length_a   1.000
_cell.length_b   1.000
_cell.length_c   1.000
_cell.angle_alpha   90.00
_cell.angle_beta   90.00
_cell.angle_gamma   90.00
#
_symmetry.space_group_name_H-M   'P 1'
#
loop_
_entity.id
_entity.type
_entity.pdbx_description
1 polymer ?
#
loop_
_entity_poly.entity_id
_entity_poly.type
_entity_poly.pdbx_seq_one_letter_code
_entity_poly.pdbx_strand_id
1 'polypeptide(L)'
;MDPAYWSPAVDVWSWGILVVELLTKHYLIESDSELATLNRFARMAGTESMSEAERKQLDDCNEHSLLRFGSIRGAVEEAVPNASPAVLAVLRDCFHFMPAGRKSAEELRRSEWMQGCGGQEELADWSQWVREKREEKKKKTWEMWQELQRMLMEKQERKRVIFGIE
;
A
#
# COMPACT_ATOMS: atom_id res chain seq x y z
N MET A 1 0.54 -12.51 -5.90
CA MET A 1 0.30 -11.08 -5.63
C MET A 1 1.60 -10.34 -5.87
N ASP A 2 1.60 -9.34 -6.74
CA ASP A 2 2.76 -8.50 -7.02
C ASP A 2 3.07 -7.64 -5.77
N PRO A 3 4.29 -7.68 -5.22
CA PRO A 3 4.73 -6.78 -4.15
C PRO A 3 4.52 -5.29 -4.48
N ALA A 4 4.38 -4.93 -5.76
CA ALA A 4 4.06 -3.57 -6.20
C ALA A 4 2.73 -3.03 -5.64
N TYR A 5 1.79 -3.91 -5.24
CA TYR A 5 0.52 -3.49 -4.62
C TYR A 5 0.66 -3.08 -3.15
N TRP A 6 1.72 -3.55 -2.46
CA TRP A 6 2.01 -3.24 -1.07
C TRP A 6 3.12 -2.18 -1.01
N SER A 7 2.73 -0.92 -1.21
CA SER A 7 3.63 0.23 -1.14
C SER A 7 3.39 1.03 0.15
N PRO A 8 4.32 1.93 0.54
CA PRO A 8 4.10 2.87 1.65
C PRO A 8 2.83 3.72 1.50
N ALA A 9 2.24 3.80 0.30
CA ALA A 9 0.96 4.48 0.08
C ALA A 9 -0.22 3.79 0.79
N VAL A 10 -0.10 2.51 1.17
CA VAL A 10 -1.07 1.82 2.04
C VAL A 10 -1.05 2.43 3.45
N ASP A 11 0.13 2.77 3.97
CA ASP A 11 0.27 3.40 5.28
C ASP A 11 -0.30 4.82 5.28
N VAL A 12 -0.14 5.56 4.17
CA VAL A 12 -0.75 6.89 3.98
C VAL A 12 -2.28 6.83 4.05
N TRP A 13 -2.90 5.83 3.44
CA TRP A 13 -4.35 5.63 3.55
C TRP A 13 -4.77 5.35 4.99
N SER A 14 -4.06 4.43 5.66
CA SER A 14 -4.31 4.08 7.05
C SER A 14 -4.16 5.29 7.98
N TRP A 15 -3.17 6.14 7.73
CA TRP A 15 -2.99 7.39 8.45
C TRP A 15 -4.16 8.36 8.23
N GLY A 16 -4.65 8.49 6.99
CA GLY A 16 -5.85 9.27 6.69
C GLY A 16 -7.07 8.79 7.47
N ILE A 17 -7.27 7.48 7.60
CA ILE A 17 -8.32 6.89 8.46
C ILE A 17 -8.16 7.38 9.90
N LEU A 18 -6.97 7.23 10.47
CA LEU A 18 -6.70 7.67 11.86
C LEU A 18 -7.00 9.15 12.06
N VAL A 19 -6.64 10.02 11.11
CA VAL A 19 -6.95 11.45 11.19
C VAL A 19 -8.47 11.67 11.25
N VAL A 20 -9.24 11.00 10.39
CA VAL A 20 -10.71 11.07 10.40
C VAL A 20 -11.28 10.61 11.73
N GLU A 21 -10.80 9.48 12.26
CA GLU A 21 -11.26 8.94 13.55
C GLU A 21 -10.91 9.87 14.73
N LEU A 22 -9.73 10.49 14.70
CA LEU A 22 -9.33 11.45 15.72
C LEU A 22 -10.16 12.74 15.69
N LEU A 23 -10.55 13.20 14.50
CA LEU A 23 -11.39 14.39 14.32
C LEU A 23 -12.85 14.13 14.72
N THR A 24 -13.37 12.95 14.41
CA THR A 24 -14.77 12.59 14.65
C THR A 24 -15.02 11.95 16.01
N LYS A 25 -13.98 11.37 16.63
CA LYS A 25 -14.07 10.53 17.84
C LYS A 25 -14.87 9.24 17.63
N HIS A 26 -15.02 8.79 16.39
CA HIS A 26 -15.72 7.57 16.02
C HIS A 26 -14.86 6.73 15.08
N TYR A 27 -15.03 5.41 15.11
CA TYR A 27 -14.40 4.55 14.13
C TYR A 27 -14.99 4.82 12.75
N LEU A 28 -14.12 4.96 11.76
CA LEU A 28 -14.56 5.24 10.39
C LEU A 28 -15.21 4.01 9.76
N ILE A 29 -14.86 2.82 10.25
CA ILE A 29 -15.37 1.54 9.75
C ILE A 29 -15.82 0.71 10.95
N GLU A 30 -17.13 0.48 11.03
CA GLU A 30 -17.76 -0.35 12.06
C GLU A 30 -18.61 -1.44 11.38
N SER A 31 -18.05 -2.07 10.35
CA SER A 31 -18.75 -3.06 9.53
C SER A 31 -17.99 -4.37 9.50
N ASP A 32 -18.70 -5.47 9.77
CA ASP A 32 -18.19 -6.83 9.64
C ASP A 32 -18.20 -7.32 8.17
N SER A 33 -18.79 -6.54 7.25
CA SER A 33 -18.84 -6.84 5.82
C SER A 33 -17.72 -6.14 5.05
N GLU A 34 -16.86 -6.93 4.43
CA GLU A 34 -15.79 -6.44 3.54
C GLU A 34 -16.34 -5.61 2.38
N LEU A 35 -17.47 -6.03 1.79
CA LEU A 35 -18.10 -5.31 0.68
C LEU A 35 -18.62 -3.94 1.12
N ALA A 36 -19.23 -3.85 2.31
CA ALA A 36 -19.69 -2.58 2.84
C ALA A 36 -18.50 -1.63 3.14
N THR A 37 -17.40 -2.17 3.67
CA THR A 37 -16.15 -1.43 3.89
C THR A 37 -15.56 -0.92 2.58
N LEU A 38 -15.48 -1.76 1.54
CA LEU A 38 -15.01 -1.37 0.21
C LEU A 38 -15.89 -0.29 -0.43
N ASN A 39 -17.21 -0.42 -0.33
CA ASN A 39 -18.14 0.60 -0.82
C ASN A 39 -17.93 1.94 -0.11
N ARG A 40 -17.68 1.93 1.21
CA ARG A 40 -17.38 3.14 1.97
C ARG A 40 -16.07 3.79 1.50
N PHE A 41 -15.03 3.00 1.30
CA PHE A 41 -13.76 3.48 0.75
C PHE A 41 -13.88 4.06 -0.64
N ALA A 42 -14.63 3.40 -1.53
CA ALA A 42 -14.90 3.92 -2.87
C ALA A 42 -15.65 5.25 -2.85
N ARG A 43 -16.61 5.43 -1.93
CA ARG A 43 -17.30 6.72 -1.74
C ARG A 43 -16.41 7.82 -1.18
N MET A 44 -15.49 7.48 -0.27
CA MET A 44 -14.58 8.47 0.29
C MET A 44 -13.58 8.97 -0.73
N ALA A 45 -12.90 8.05 -1.42
CA ALA A 45 -11.89 8.40 -2.40
C ALA A 45 -12.49 8.92 -3.71
N GLY A 46 -13.65 8.38 -4.10
CA GLY A 46 -14.18 8.56 -5.44
C GLY A 46 -13.39 7.77 -6.48
N THR A 47 -14.04 7.55 -7.60
CA THR A 47 -13.47 6.92 -8.80
C THR A 47 -13.77 7.73 -10.07
N GLU A 48 -14.52 8.84 -9.95
CA GLU A 48 -14.92 9.68 -11.09
C GLU A 48 -13.74 10.36 -11.79
N SER A 49 -12.68 10.69 -11.05
CA SER A 49 -11.49 11.39 -11.55
C SER A 49 -10.38 10.45 -12.01
N MET A 50 -10.61 9.13 -12.00
CA MET A 50 -9.61 8.16 -12.43
C MET A 50 -9.32 8.31 -13.92
N SER A 51 -8.03 8.30 -14.26
CA SER A 51 -7.60 8.20 -15.65
C SER A 51 -7.98 6.84 -16.27
N GLU A 52 -7.96 6.75 -17.59
CA GLU A 52 -8.22 5.50 -18.31
C GLU A 52 -7.23 4.39 -17.91
N ALA A 53 -5.96 4.74 -17.71
CA ALA A 53 -4.92 3.79 -17.28
C ALA A 53 -5.19 3.25 -15.87
N GLU A 54 -5.57 4.11 -14.93
CA GLU A 54 -5.94 3.71 -13.57
C GLU A 54 -7.20 2.85 -13.56
N ARG A 55 -8.19 3.20 -14.38
CA ARG A 55 -9.42 2.42 -14.52
C ARG A 55 -9.14 1.02 -15.05
N LYS A 56 -8.31 0.92 -16.10
CA LYS A 56 -7.86 -0.36 -16.63
C LYS A 56 -7.11 -1.16 -15.57
N GLN A 57 -6.19 -0.54 -14.82
CA GLN A 57 -5.47 -1.22 -13.75
C GLN A 57 -6.43 -1.75 -12.67
N LEU A 58 -7.45 -0.97 -12.30
CA LEU A 58 -8.45 -1.40 -11.33
C LEU A 58 -9.29 -2.57 -11.85
N ASP A 59 -9.69 -2.53 -13.12
CA ASP A 59 -10.43 -3.60 -13.77
C ASP A 59 -9.58 -4.88 -13.86
N ASP A 60 -8.29 -4.76 -14.21
CA ASP A 60 -7.33 -5.87 -14.24
C ASP A 60 -7.13 -6.49 -12.84
N CYS A 61 -7.05 -5.67 -11.78
CA CYS A 61 -6.97 -6.15 -10.39
C CYS A 61 -8.22 -6.91 -9.93
N ASN A 62 -9.36 -6.59 -10.54
CA ASN A 62 -10.66 -7.17 -10.23
C ASN A 62 -11.13 -8.16 -11.30
N GLU A 63 -10.27 -8.62 -12.20
CA GLU A 63 -10.66 -9.48 -13.33
C GLU A 63 -11.37 -10.75 -12.82
N HIS A 64 -10.86 -11.33 -11.74
CA HIS A 64 -11.40 -12.54 -11.10
C HIS A 64 -12.38 -12.25 -9.96
N SER A 65 -12.68 -10.98 -9.67
CA SER A 65 -13.67 -10.60 -8.68
C SER A 65 -14.96 -10.14 -9.37
N LEU A 66 -16.10 -10.30 -8.70
CA LEU A 66 -17.37 -9.72 -9.14
C LEU A 66 -17.48 -8.22 -8.81
N LEU A 67 -16.38 -7.60 -8.34
CA LEU A 67 -16.35 -6.20 -7.96
C LEU A 67 -16.14 -5.34 -9.21
N ARG A 68 -17.05 -4.38 -9.38
CA ARG A 68 -16.95 -3.35 -10.40
C ARG A 68 -17.30 -2.02 -9.75
N PHE A 69 -16.37 -1.08 -9.84
CA PHE A 69 -16.60 0.27 -9.33
C PHE A 69 -17.05 1.15 -10.50
N GLY A 70 -18.23 1.75 -10.36
CA GLY A 70 -18.75 2.73 -11.30
C GLY A 70 -17.97 4.05 -11.23
N SER A 71 -18.51 5.10 -11.86
CA SER A 71 -18.07 6.46 -11.57
C SER A 71 -18.72 6.92 -10.26
N ILE A 72 -17.91 7.04 -9.20
CA ILE A 72 -18.36 7.42 -7.86
C ILE A 72 -17.71 8.76 -7.53
N ARG A 73 -18.52 9.74 -7.14
CA ARG A 73 -18.01 11.01 -6.63
C ARG A 73 -17.38 10.83 -5.26
N GLY A 74 -16.17 11.35 -5.09
CA GLY A 74 -15.47 11.36 -3.80
C GLY A 74 -16.16 12.31 -2.82
N ALA A 75 -16.32 11.86 -1.58
CA ALA A 75 -17.10 12.56 -0.56
C ALA A 75 -16.42 12.52 0.82
N VAL A 76 -15.10 12.71 0.87
CA VAL A 76 -14.35 12.71 2.14
C VAL A 76 -14.86 13.76 3.13
N GLU A 77 -15.35 14.91 2.65
CA GLU A 77 -15.97 15.93 3.49
C GLU A 77 -17.19 15.43 4.27
N GLU A 78 -17.93 14.43 3.76
CA GLU A 78 -19.07 13.83 4.49
C GLU A 78 -18.60 13.11 5.76
N ALA A 79 -17.37 12.58 5.76
CA ALA A 79 -16.79 11.91 6.92
C ALA A 79 -16.30 12.90 7.98
N VAL A 80 -16.00 14.14 7.60
CA VAL A 80 -15.46 15.18 8.50
C VAL A 80 -16.10 16.55 8.20
N PRO A 81 -17.41 16.74 8.44
CA PRO A 81 -18.15 17.90 7.98
C PRO A 81 -17.67 19.24 8.56
N ASN A 82 -16.97 19.20 9.70
CA ASN A 82 -16.44 20.38 10.40
C ASN A 82 -14.93 20.59 10.16
N ALA A 83 -14.31 19.82 9.26
CA ALA A 83 -12.89 19.97 8.97
C ALA A 83 -12.59 21.27 8.22
N SER A 84 -11.43 21.87 8.52
CA SER A 84 -10.96 23.04 7.78
C SER A 84 -10.57 22.65 6.34
N PRO A 85 -10.54 23.62 5.40
CA PRO A 85 -10.10 23.35 4.03
C PRO A 85 -8.71 22.74 3.94
N ALA A 86 -7.77 23.13 4.82
CA ALA A 86 -6.42 22.59 4.86
C ALA A 86 -6.39 21.10 5.27
N VAL A 87 -7.23 20.69 6.23
CA VAL A 87 -7.40 19.28 6.61
C VAL A 87 -8.01 18.49 5.45
N LEU A 88 -9.07 19.03 4.81
CA LEU A 88 -9.72 18.37 3.68
C LEU A 88 -8.77 18.15 2.50
N ALA A 89 -7.89 19.11 2.22
CA ALA A 89 -6.87 18.97 1.18
C ALA A 89 -5.93 17.79 1.48
N VAL A 90 -5.43 17.69 2.71
CA VAL A 90 -4.58 16.56 3.16
C VAL A 90 -5.31 15.23 3.09
N LEU A 91 -6.57 15.17 3.52
CA LEU A 91 -7.34 13.94 3.45
C LEU A 91 -7.63 13.50 2.01
N ARG A 92 -7.87 14.43 1.08
CA ARG A 92 -7.99 14.12 -0.36
C ARG A 92 -6.69 13.55 -0.93
N ASP A 93 -5.55 14.10 -0.51
CA ASP A 93 -4.23 13.58 -0.90
C ASP A 93 -3.94 12.18 -0.32
N CYS A 94 -4.56 11.82 0.81
CA CYS A 94 -4.48 10.49 1.40
C CYS A 94 -5.41 9.48 0.72
N PHE A 95 -6.66 9.90 0.44
CA PHE A 95 -7.72 9.04 -0.07
C PHE A 95 -7.81 9.09 -1.59
N HIS A 96 -6.70 8.82 -2.27
CA HIS A 96 -6.75 8.45 -3.67
C HIS A 96 -7.02 6.95 -3.81
N PHE A 97 -7.96 6.55 -4.67
CA PHE A 97 -8.35 5.14 -4.79
C PHE A 97 -7.16 4.27 -5.20
N MET A 98 -6.46 4.68 -6.26
CA MET A 98 -5.21 4.04 -6.68
C MET A 98 -4.04 4.48 -5.79
N PRO A 99 -3.20 3.54 -5.29
CA PRO A 99 -2.07 3.87 -4.43
C PRO A 99 -1.08 4.86 -5.05
N ALA A 100 -0.87 4.82 -6.37
CA ALA A 100 0.07 5.69 -7.07
C ALA A 100 -0.34 7.17 -7.10
N GLY A 101 -1.64 7.47 -6.93
CA GLY A 101 -2.14 8.85 -6.87
C GLY A 101 -2.10 9.47 -5.47
N ARG A 102 -1.71 8.70 -4.44
CA ARG A 102 -1.58 9.21 -3.07
C ARG A 102 -0.27 9.95 -2.91
N LYS A 103 -0.28 11.07 -2.18
CA LYS A 103 0.96 11.74 -1.79
C LYS A 103 1.76 10.87 -0.81
N SER A 104 3.08 10.98 -0.87
CA SER A 104 3.97 10.39 0.11
C SER A 104 3.83 11.07 1.48
N ALA A 105 4.25 10.38 2.54
CA ALA A 105 4.30 10.96 3.88
C ALA A 105 5.15 12.24 3.94
N GLU A 106 6.23 12.31 3.16
CA GLU A 106 7.10 13.49 3.09
C GLU A 106 6.41 14.69 2.46
N GLU A 107 5.63 14.47 1.39
CA GLU A 107 4.82 15.52 0.76
C GLU A 107 3.68 15.99 1.67
N LEU A 108 2.98 15.06 2.34
CA LEU A 108 1.93 15.41 3.31
C LEU A 108 2.48 16.23 4.47
N ARG A 109 3.69 15.91 4.94
CA ARG A 109 4.37 16.67 6.00
C ARG A 109 4.62 18.14 5.61
N ARG A 110 4.70 18.45 4.31
CA ARG A 110 4.88 19.82 3.79
C ARG A 110 3.56 20.56 3.57
N SER A 111 2.42 19.92 3.81
CA SER A 111 1.10 20.58 3.68
C SER A 111 0.92 21.68 4.73
N GLU A 112 0.08 22.67 4.39
CA GLU A 112 -0.27 23.79 5.28
C GLU A 112 -0.76 23.30 6.65
N TRP A 113 -1.64 22.30 6.67
CA TRP A 113 -2.17 21.76 7.93
C TRP A 113 -1.08 21.16 8.80
N MET A 114 -0.18 20.35 8.22
CA MET A 114 0.90 19.69 8.97
C MET A 114 1.96 20.68 9.46
N GLN A 115 2.25 21.74 8.69
CA GLN A 115 3.14 22.80 9.14
C GLN A 115 2.57 23.59 10.34
N GLY A 116 1.24 23.66 10.47
CA GLY A 116 0.57 24.29 11.60
C GLY A 116 0.57 23.47 12.90
N CYS A 117 0.91 22.18 12.86
CA CYS A 117 0.82 21.26 14.01
C CYS A 117 2.02 21.27 14.97
N GLY A 118 3.05 22.08 14.73
CA GLY A 118 4.23 22.21 15.61
C GLY A 118 5.53 21.66 15.02
N GLY A 119 6.60 21.70 15.81
CA GLY A 119 7.98 21.46 15.36
C GLY A 119 8.16 20.10 14.68
N GLN A 120 8.74 20.11 13.48
CA GLN A 120 9.15 18.89 12.79
C GLN A 120 10.43 18.38 13.44
N GLU A 121 10.33 17.35 14.27
CA GLU A 121 11.51 16.60 14.68
C GLU A 121 12.09 15.86 13.48
N GLU A 122 13.40 15.93 13.34
CA GLU A 122 14.12 15.17 12.33
C GLU A 122 14.11 13.69 12.76
N LEU A 123 13.32 12.88 12.06
CA LEU A 123 13.32 11.44 12.27
C LEU A 123 14.69 10.89 11.88
N ALA A 124 15.22 9.95 12.68
CA ALA A 124 16.46 9.27 12.35
C ALA A 124 16.40 8.64 10.95
N ASP A 125 17.43 8.85 10.14
CA ASP A 125 17.52 8.24 8.82
C ASP A 125 17.86 6.75 8.97
N TRP A 126 16.87 5.90 8.72
CA TRP A 126 17.02 4.44 8.73
C TRP A 126 17.40 3.87 7.36
N SER A 127 17.61 4.70 6.34
CA SER A 127 17.87 4.27 4.96
C SER A 127 19.05 3.30 4.85
N GLN A 128 20.13 3.60 5.57
CA GLN A 128 21.32 2.76 5.62
C GLN A 128 20.99 1.38 6.22
N TRP A 129 20.33 1.35 7.38
CA TRP A 129 19.95 0.10 8.04
C TRP A 129 19.01 -0.76 7.15
N VAL A 130 18.03 -0.12 6.49
CA VAL A 130 17.12 -0.82 5.56
C VAL A 130 17.90 -1.42 4.38
N ARG A 131 18.86 -0.67 3.82
CA ARG A 131 19.72 -1.16 2.72
C ARG A 131 20.55 -2.37 3.17
N GLU A 132 21.20 -2.27 4.32
CA GLU A 132 22.00 -3.36 4.90
C GLU A 132 21.16 -4.61 5.12
N LYS A 133 19.93 -4.48 5.65
CA LYS A 133 19.01 -5.62 5.84
C LYS A 133 18.55 -6.25 4.52
N ARG A 134 18.34 -5.45 3.47
CA ARG A 134 18.02 -5.96 2.13
C ARG A 134 19.18 -6.76 1.54
N GLU A 135 20.41 -6.26 1.67
CA GLU A 135 21.61 -6.95 1.21
C GLU A 135 21.86 -8.24 1.98
N GLU A 136 21.71 -8.22 3.30
CA GLU A 136 21.81 -9.41 4.16
C GLU A 136 20.82 -10.50 3.71
N LYS A 137 19.57 -10.11 3.44
CA LYS A 137 18.52 -11.02 2.96
C LYS A 137 18.84 -11.59 1.58
N LYS A 138 19.33 -10.75 0.64
CA LYS A 138 19.77 -11.22 -0.69
C LYS A 138 20.90 -12.23 -0.58
N LYS A 139 21.90 -11.95 0.26
CA LYS A 139 23.04 -12.85 0.50
C LYS A 139 22.57 -14.21 1.04
N LYS A 140 21.75 -14.21 2.09
CA LYS A 140 21.18 -15.46 2.66
C LYS A 140 20.37 -16.26 1.63
N THR A 141 19.60 -15.57 0.79
CA THR A 141 18.80 -16.20 -0.26
C THR A 141 19.68 -16.84 -1.33
N TRP A 142 20.77 -16.17 -1.70
CA TRP A 142 21.76 -16.67 -2.65
C TRP A 142 22.51 -17.90 -2.13
N GLU A 143 22.97 -17.86 -0.87
CA GLU A 143 23.64 -18.99 -0.21
C GLU A 143 22.73 -20.22 -0.15
N MET A 144 21.44 -20.02 0.21
CA MET A 144 20.45 -21.10 0.20
C MET A 144 20.24 -21.70 -1.20
N TRP A 145 20.27 -20.87 -2.25
CA TRP A 145 20.16 -21.34 -3.64
C TRP A 145 21.37 -22.15 -4.08
N GLN A 146 22.58 -21.72 -3.71
CA GLN A 146 23.82 -22.47 -4.00
C GLN A 146 23.82 -23.84 -3.30
N GLU A 147 23.38 -23.88 -2.05
CA GLU A 147 23.23 -25.11 -1.28
C GLU A 147 22.23 -26.07 -1.94
N LEU A 148 21.08 -25.56 -2.37
CA LEU A 148 20.06 -26.35 -3.07
C LEU A 148 20.60 -26.93 -4.39
N GLN A 149 21.32 -26.12 -5.18
CA GLN A 149 21.95 -26.58 -6.42
C GLN A 149 22.97 -27.68 -6.16
N ARG A 150 23.80 -27.54 -5.13
CA ARG A 150 24.78 -28.57 -4.76
C ARG A 150 24.10 -29.89 -4.40
N MET A 151 23.07 -29.86 -3.55
CA MET A 151 22.30 -31.05 -3.18
C MET A 151 21.63 -31.72 -4.39
N LEU A 152 21.13 -30.94 -5.35
CA LEU A 152 20.53 -31.47 -6.58
C LEU A 152 21.57 -32.18 -7.46
N MET A 153 22.76 -31.59 -7.61
CA MET A 153 23.87 -32.19 -8.36
C MET A 153 24.35 -33.48 -7.71
N GLU A 154 24.59 -33.49 -6.39
CA GLU A 154 24.96 -34.69 -5.64
C GLU A 154 23.91 -35.81 -5.78
N LYS A 155 22.62 -35.45 -5.76
CA LYS A 155 21.53 -36.42 -5.94
C LYS A 155 21.49 -36.99 -7.37
N GLN A 156 21.79 -36.19 -8.39
CA GLN A 156 21.89 -36.66 -9.77
C GLN A 156 23.08 -37.60 -9.94
N GLU A 157 24.23 -37.26 -9.35
CA GLU A 157 25.45 -38.06 -9.42
C GLU A 157 25.26 -39.41 -8.72
N ARG A 158 24.68 -39.42 -7.51
CA ARG A 158 24.28 -40.67 -6.83
C ARG A 158 23.33 -41.51 -7.67
N LYS A 159 22.36 -40.90 -8.37
CA LYS A 159 21.47 -41.63 -9.28
C LYS A 159 22.23 -42.24 -10.46
N ARG A 160 23.16 -41.52 -11.10
CA ARG A 160 23.96 -42.07 -12.20
C ARG A 160 24.80 -43.26 -11.74
N VAL A 161 25.43 -43.17 -10.57
CA VAL A 161 26.22 -44.26 -9.98
C VAL A 161 25.36 -45.48 -9.65
N ILE A 162 24.15 -45.29 -9.10
CA ILE A 162 23.24 -46.39 -8.73
C ILE A 162 22.64 -47.08 -9.96
N PHE A 163 22.31 -46.33 -11.01
CA PHE A 163 21.60 -46.86 -12.18
C PHE A 163 22.50 -47.19 -13.38
N GLY A 164 23.82 -46.96 -13.29
CA GLY A 164 24.79 -47.40 -14.30
C GLY A 164 24.52 -46.86 -15.71
N ILE A 165 24.08 -45.61 -15.83
CA ILE A 165 23.88 -44.93 -17.11
C ILE A 165 25.11 -44.04 -17.34
N GLU A 166 26.04 -44.52 -18.19
CA GLU A 166 27.12 -43.71 -18.78
C GLU A 166 26.58 -42.78 -19.87
#